data_AF-A0A381T412-F1
#
_entry.id   AF-A0A381T412-F1
#
_cell.length_a   1.000
_cell.length_b   1.000
_cell.length_c   1.000
_cell.angle_alpha   90.00
_cell.angle_beta   90.00
_cell.angle_gamma   90.00
#
_symmetry.space_group_name_H-M   'P 1'
#
loop_
_entity.id
_entity.type
_entity.pdbx_description
1 polymer ?
#
loop_
_entity_poly.entity_id
_entity_poly.type
_entity_poly.pdbx_seq_one_letter_code
_entity_poly.pdbx_strand_id
1 'polypeptide(L)'
;MDVSAKLTLADETLKRDFLHALNRLPRDARGEFYKHSFYGLNPRLEGNVLAFTMQTGTSLSNLNGSLRYIEYVFEDNSLKRVESQYADRTEDTEKKTTVLLENIENISLKFAKGDQWVDEWPLTDWISNNGIPKVAEISFELEGFGQITRLYMLPSGEVL
;
A
#
# COMPACT_ATOMS: atom_id res chain seq x y z
N MET A 1 -23.95 -1.66 -4.20
CA MET A 1 -23.31 -2.33 -3.05
C MET A 1 -23.43 -1.40 -1.86
N ASP A 2 -23.79 -1.94 -0.70
CA ASP A 2 -23.84 -1.21 0.56
C ASP A 2 -22.46 -0.60 0.91
N VAL A 3 -22.42 0.62 1.44
CA VAL A 3 -21.19 1.32 1.86
C VAL A 3 -20.45 0.51 2.93
N SER A 4 -21.20 -0.12 3.85
CA SER A 4 -20.63 -1.01 4.87
C SER A 4 -19.89 -2.20 4.24
N ALA A 5 -20.45 -2.78 3.18
CA ALA A 5 -19.84 -3.90 2.47
C ALA A 5 -18.57 -3.46 1.72
N LYS A 6 -18.57 -2.28 1.09
CA LYS A 6 -17.35 -1.71 0.45
C LYS A 6 -16.26 -1.42 1.46
N LEU A 7 -16.62 -0.81 2.61
CA LEU A 7 -15.67 -0.56 3.69
C LEU A 7 -15.07 -1.86 4.23
N THR A 8 -15.88 -2.89 4.44
CA THR A 8 -15.41 -4.21 4.88
C THR A 8 -14.46 -4.83 3.85
N LEU A 9 -14.79 -4.75 2.56
CA LEU A 9 -13.92 -5.24 1.49
C LEU A 9 -12.59 -4.47 1.43
N ALA A 10 -12.63 -3.15 1.57
CA ALA A 10 -11.44 -2.31 1.61
C ALA A 10 -10.55 -2.66 2.80
N ASP A 11 -11.14 -2.82 3.99
CA ASP A 11 -10.45 -3.16 5.23
C ASP A 11 -9.74 -4.52 5.14
N GLU A 12 -10.45 -5.56 4.71
CA GLU A 12 -9.86 -6.90 4.54
C GLU A 12 -8.81 -6.95 3.43
N THR A 13 -8.98 -6.15 2.36
CA THR A 13 -7.98 -6.05 1.29
C THR A 13 -6.69 -5.39 1.79
N LEU A 14 -6.81 -4.25 2.47
CA LEU A 14 -5.67 -3.55 3.08
C LEU A 14 -4.96 -4.44 4.09
N LYS A 15 -5.72 -5.04 5.01
CA LYS A 15 -5.19 -5.96 6.03
C LYS A 15 -4.40 -7.10 5.42
N ARG A 16 -4.96 -7.77 4.40
CA ARG A 16 -4.26 -8.84 3.67
C ARG A 16 -2.96 -8.33 3.06
N ASP A 17 -3.00 -7.23 2.32
CA ASP A 17 -1.82 -6.73 1.64
C ASP A 17 -0.73 -6.31 2.63
N PHE A 18 -1.09 -5.64 3.72
CA PHE A 18 -0.16 -5.28 4.79
C PHE A 18 0.47 -6.49 5.47
N LEU A 19 -0.32 -7.52 5.79
CA LEU A 19 0.18 -8.76 6.39
C LEU A 19 1.18 -9.51 5.50
N HIS A 20 1.13 -9.26 4.19
CA HIS A 20 2.01 -9.88 3.20
C HIS A 20 3.04 -8.91 2.62
N ALA A 21 3.18 -7.71 3.18
CA ALA A 21 4.16 -6.73 2.75
C ALA A 21 5.59 -7.23 2.99
N LEU A 22 6.49 -6.95 2.06
CA LEU A 22 7.88 -7.40 2.09
C LEU A 22 8.85 -6.22 2.19
N ASN A 23 9.89 -6.42 2.99
CA ASN A 23 11.05 -5.54 3.03
C ASN A 23 12.02 -5.86 1.87
N ARG A 24 11.56 -5.61 0.63
CA ARG A 24 12.31 -5.84 -0.60
C ARG A 24 12.28 -4.61 -1.49
N LEU A 25 13.42 -4.23 -2.06
CA LEU A 25 13.50 -3.17 -3.08
C LEU A 25 12.98 -3.68 -4.43
N PRO A 26 11.87 -3.15 -4.97
CA PRO A 26 11.45 -3.43 -6.34
C PRO A 26 12.27 -2.64 -7.36
N ARG A 27 12.16 -3.01 -8.64
CA ARG A 27 12.66 -2.21 -9.76
C ARG A 27 11.55 -1.49 -10.51
N ASP A 28 11.87 -0.31 -11.04
CA ASP A 28 11.01 0.41 -11.97
C ASP A 28 11.17 -0.08 -13.42
N ALA A 29 10.38 0.51 -14.33
CA ALA A 29 10.37 0.16 -15.74
C ALA A 29 11.70 0.38 -16.48
N ARG A 30 12.61 1.19 -15.91
CA ARG A 30 13.96 1.43 -16.44
C ARG A 30 14.98 0.44 -15.85
N GLY A 31 14.55 -0.43 -14.95
CA GLY A 31 15.40 -1.40 -14.27
C GLY A 31 16.11 -0.86 -13.04
N GLU A 32 15.85 0.40 -12.66
CA GLU A 32 16.42 1.06 -11.49
C GLU A 32 15.73 0.58 -10.21
N PHE A 33 16.51 0.37 -9.15
CA PHE A 33 15.93 0.03 -7.86
C PHE A 33 15.23 1.23 -7.24
N TYR A 34 14.06 0.98 -6.65
CA TYR A 34 13.47 1.91 -5.71
C TYR A 34 14.41 2.07 -4.51
N LYS A 35 14.44 3.28 -3.94
CA LYS A 35 15.28 3.59 -2.77
C LYS A 35 14.78 2.91 -1.49
N HIS A 36 13.49 2.62 -1.41
CA HIS A 36 12.85 2.04 -0.23
C HIS A 36 11.88 0.92 -0.64
N SER A 37 11.67 -0.04 0.25
CA SER A 37 10.76 -1.17 0.04
C SER A 37 9.29 -0.82 0.22
N PHE A 38 9.02 0.30 0.91
CA PHE A 38 7.69 0.74 1.29
C PHE A 38 7.63 2.26 1.26
N TYR A 39 6.55 2.74 0.66
CA TYR A 39 6.21 4.15 0.56
C TYR A 39 4.82 4.36 1.13
N GLY A 40 4.67 5.36 1.99
CA GLY A 40 3.41 5.79 2.56
C GLY A 40 3.42 7.30 2.68
N LEU A 41 2.51 7.97 1.99
CA LEU A 41 2.47 9.43 1.88
C LEU A 41 1.07 9.92 2.22
N ASN A 42 0.99 10.96 3.05
CA ASN A 42 -0.24 11.72 3.19
C ASN A 42 -0.47 12.55 1.92
N PRO A 43 -1.56 12.32 1.17
CA PRO A 43 -1.81 13.09 -0.03
C PRO A 43 -2.09 14.55 0.33
N ARG A 44 -1.26 15.46 -0.18
CA ARG A 44 -1.62 16.88 -0.26
C ARG A 44 -2.55 17.16 -1.45
N LEU A 45 -2.46 16.30 -2.47
CA LEU A 45 -3.21 16.27 -3.73
C LEU A 45 -3.44 14.80 -4.10
N GLU A 46 -4.22 14.55 -5.16
CA GLU A 46 -4.41 13.21 -5.73
C GLU A 46 -3.08 12.55 -6.14
N GLY A 47 -3.04 11.22 -6.05
CA GLY A 47 -1.89 10.43 -6.45
C GLY A 47 -1.70 9.16 -5.64
N ASN A 48 -0.50 8.58 -5.74
CA ASN A 48 -0.14 7.38 -5.01
C ASN A 48 0.13 7.70 -3.53
N VAL A 49 -0.63 7.07 -2.64
CA VAL A 49 -0.55 7.27 -1.19
C VAL A 49 0.17 6.14 -0.46
N LEU A 50 0.29 4.97 -1.09
CA LEU A 50 0.89 3.80 -0.48
C LEU A 50 1.41 2.85 -1.56
N ALA A 51 2.66 2.42 -1.46
CA ALA A 51 3.22 1.47 -2.40
C ALA A 51 4.25 0.53 -1.77
N PHE A 52 4.15 -0.76 -2.08
CA PHE A 52 5.04 -1.78 -1.54
C PHE A 52 4.95 -3.08 -2.34
N THR A 53 5.94 -3.96 -2.14
CA THR A 53 5.88 -5.32 -2.67
C THR A 53 5.19 -6.24 -1.67
N MET A 54 4.30 -7.12 -2.15
CA MET A 54 3.66 -8.15 -1.34
C MET A 54 3.87 -9.55 -1.91
N GLN A 55 3.72 -10.56 -1.06
CA GLN A 55 3.61 -11.96 -1.47
C GLN A 55 2.14 -12.39 -1.59
N THR A 56 1.70 -12.84 -2.77
CA THR A 56 0.32 -13.31 -3.01
C THR A 56 0.09 -14.77 -2.62
N GLY A 57 1.09 -15.43 -2.01
CA GLY A 57 1.12 -16.86 -1.77
C GLY A 57 1.46 -17.68 -3.03
N THR A 58 1.68 -18.97 -2.84
CA THR A 58 1.94 -19.93 -3.93
C THR A 58 0.63 -20.59 -4.35
N SER A 59 0.16 -20.31 -5.56
CA SER A 59 -0.78 -21.19 -6.24
C SER A 59 -0.02 -22.05 -7.24
N LEU A 60 -0.28 -23.36 -7.26
CA LEU A 60 0.32 -24.31 -8.21
C LEU A 60 0.07 -23.93 -9.68
N SER A 61 -0.93 -23.07 -9.94
CA SER A 61 -1.28 -22.55 -11.28
C SER A 61 -0.59 -21.23 -11.64
N ASN A 62 0.09 -20.56 -10.72
CA ASN A 62 0.61 -19.21 -10.93
C ASN A 62 2.08 -19.26 -11.37
N LEU A 63 2.30 -19.44 -12.68
CA LEU A 63 3.63 -19.50 -13.30
C LEU A 63 4.39 -18.15 -13.25
N ASN A 64 3.70 -17.06 -12.92
CA ASN A 64 4.21 -15.68 -12.96
C ASN A 64 4.95 -15.25 -11.68
N GLY A 65 5.33 -16.20 -10.82
CA GLY A 65 5.86 -15.92 -9.49
C GLY A 65 4.81 -15.39 -8.52
N SER A 66 5.17 -15.32 -7.23
CA SER A 66 4.26 -14.99 -6.12
C SER A 66 4.39 -13.56 -5.59
N LEU A 67 5.21 -12.71 -6.22
CA LEU A 67 5.42 -11.33 -5.79
C LEU A 67 4.69 -10.34 -6.70
N ARG A 68 4.03 -9.35 -6.09
CA ARG A 68 3.34 -8.26 -6.78
C ARG A 68 3.77 -6.92 -6.21
N TYR A 69 3.78 -5.90 -7.06
CA TYR A 69 3.89 -4.51 -6.60
C TYR A 69 2.48 -3.92 -6.49
N ILE A 70 2.13 -3.46 -5.29
CA ILE A 70 0.84 -2.88 -4.98
C ILE A 70 1.00 -1.38 -4.81
N GLU A 71 0.08 -0.64 -5.40
CA GLU A 71 -0.07 0.80 -5.24
C GLU A 71 -1.51 1.08 -4.80
N TYR A 72 -1.69 1.94 -3.80
CA TYR A 72 -2.97 2.54 -3.50
C TYR A 72 -2.93 3.98 -3.98
N VAL A 73 -3.88 4.31 -4.85
CA VAL A 73 -3.98 5.61 -5.51
C VAL A 73 -5.26 6.27 -5.02
N PHE A 74 -5.13 7.48 -4.49
CA PHE A 74 -6.26 8.32 -4.14
C PHE A 74 -6.50 9.32 -5.27
N GLU A 75 -7.64 9.20 -5.95
CA GLU A 75 -8.01 9.99 -7.13
C GLU A 75 -9.54 9.96 -7.29
N ASP A 76 -10.15 11.07 -7.69
CA ASP A 76 -11.60 11.22 -7.86
C ASP A 76 -12.38 10.83 -6.59
N ASN A 77 -11.94 11.29 -5.42
CA ASN A 77 -12.53 10.95 -4.11
C ASN A 77 -12.61 9.44 -3.84
N SER A 78 -11.75 8.66 -4.48
CA SER A 78 -11.79 7.20 -4.44
C SER A 78 -10.42 6.60 -4.16
N LEU A 79 -10.39 5.57 -3.31
CA LEU A 79 -9.20 4.76 -3.10
C LEU A 79 -9.21 3.59 -4.09
N LYS A 80 -8.24 3.62 -5.00
CA LYS A 80 -8.03 2.60 -6.03
C LYS A 80 -6.82 1.76 -5.65
N ARG A 81 -6.94 0.43 -5.68
CA ARG A 81 -5.82 -0.50 -5.56
C ARG A 81 -5.36 -0.90 -6.95
N VAL A 82 -4.09 -0.67 -7.24
CA VAL A 82 -3.43 -1.06 -8.49
C VAL A 82 -2.44 -2.17 -8.18
N GLU A 83 -2.66 -3.33 -8.78
CA GLU A 83 -1.77 -4.49 -8.67
C GLU A 83 -1.02 -4.69 -9.97
N SER A 84 0.32 -4.59 -9.91
CA SER A 84 1.18 -4.96 -11.04
C SER A 84 1.45 -6.46 -11.02
N GLN A 85 1.39 -7.11 -12.19
CA GLN A 85 1.61 -8.55 -12.35
C GLN A 85 2.97 -9.03 -11.80
N TYR A 86 3.98 -8.15 -11.80
CA TYR A 86 5.31 -8.43 -11.29
C TYR A 86 5.76 -7.34 -10.31
N ALA A 87 6.61 -7.72 -9.35
CA ALA A 87 7.22 -6.76 -8.41
C ALA A 87 8.28 -5.88 -9.11
N ASP A 88 9.08 -6.47 -9.99
CA ASP A 88 10.01 -5.76 -10.86
C ASP A 88 9.29 -5.52 -12.19
N ARG A 89 8.95 -4.26 -12.45
CA ARG A 89 8.04 -3.88 -13.54
C ARG A 89 8.83 -3.47 -14.78
N THR A 90 8.21 -3.65 -15.93
CA THR A 90 8.58 -3.10 -17.24
C THR A 90 7.48 -2.15 -17.72
N GLU A 91 7.69 -1.45 -18.83
CA GLU A 91 6.64 -0.61 -19.44
C GLU A 91 5.39 -1.42 -19.81
N ASP A 92 5.58 -2.68 -20.24
CA ASP A 92 4.51 -3.60 -20.65
C ASP A 92 3.93 -4.43 -19.50
N THR A 93 4.32 -4.18 -18.24
CA THR A 93 3.79 -4.97 -17.12
C THR A 93 2.31 -4.69 -16.93
N GLU A 94 1.49 -5.73 -17.07
CA GLU A 94 0.04 -5.65 -16.87
C GLU A 94 -0.30 -5.18 -15.44
N LYS A 95 -1.34 -4.34 -15.36
CA LYS A 95 -1.85 -3.80 -14.10
C LYS A 95 -3.34 -4.06 -13.98
N LYS A 96 -3.77 -4.48 -12.80
CA LYS A 96 -5.17 -4.61 -12.44
C LYS A 96 -5.55 -3.52 -11.45
N THR A 97 -6.49 -2.66 -11.83
CA THR A 97 -7.04 -1.61 -10.96
C THR A 97 -8.38 -2.06 -10.38
N THR A 98 -8.59 -1.80 -9.09
CA THR A 98 -9.85 -2.08 -8.38
C THR A 98 -10.20 -0.89 -7.50
N VAL A 99 -11.39 -0.32 -7.68
CA VAL A 99 -11.92 0.71 -6.77
C VAL A 99 -12.36 0.01 -5.48
N LEU A 100 -11.74 0.37 -4.36
CA LEU A 100 -12.04 -0.24 -3.05
C LEU A 100 -13.08 0.55 -2.27
N LEU A 101 -12.94 1.87 -2.27
CA LEU A 101 -13.78 2.76 -1.49
C LEU A 101 -13.93 4.09 -2.25
N GLU A 102 -15.14 4.64 -2.24
CA GLU A 102 -15.53 5.86 -2.95
C GLU A 102 -16.11 6.85 -1.93
N ASN A 103 -16.32 8.10 -2.35
CA ASN A 103 -16.85 9.19 -1.52
C ASN A 103 -15.97 9.47 -0.28
N ILE A 104 -14.65 9.40 -0.48
CA ILE A 104 -13.65 9.77 0.51
C ILE A 104 -13.39 11.27 0.35
N GLU A 105 -13.72 12.04 1.38
CA GLU A 105 -13.44 13.48 1.47
C GLU A 105 -11.96 13.72 1.82
N ASN A 106 -11.41 12.89 2.70
CA ASN A 106 -10.02 12.98 3.13
C ASN A 106 -9.45 11.59 3.49
N ILE A 107 -8.15 11.42 3.28
CA ILE A 107 -7.41 10.22 3.69
C ILE A 107 -6.11 10.65 4.37
N SER A 108 -5.80 10.01 5.50
CA SER A 108 -4.52 10.18 6.17
C SER A 108 -3.91 8.86 6.60
N LEU A 109 -2.57 8.82 6.56
CA LEU A 109 -1.77 7.67 6.91
C LEU A 109 -0.77 8.06 7.99
N LYS A 110 -0.59 7.20 8.99
CA LYS A 110 0.49 7.30 9.96
C LYS A 110 1.17 5.98 10.14
N PHE A 111 2.44 6.00 10.49
CA PHE A 111 3.26 4.81 10.63
C PHE A 111 3.98 4.82 11.98
N ALA A 112 4.06 3.65 12.62
CA ALA A 112 4.79 3.50 13.87
C ALA A 112 6.30 3.37 13.59
N LYS A 113 7.10 4.27 14.19
CA LYS A 113 8.57 4.29 14.18
C LYS A 113 9.08 4.27 15.63
N GLY A 114 9.42 3.09 16.14
CA GLY A 114 9.71 2.94 17.57
C GLY A 114 8.47 3.30 18.40
N ASP A 115 8.62 4.24 19.33
CA ASP A 115 7.52 4.74 20.17
C ASP A 115 6.84 6.01 19.60
N GLN A 116 7.21 6.41 18.38
CA GLN A 116 6.69 7.61 17.72
C GLN A 116 5.81 7.26 16.51
N TRP A 117 4.88 8.15 16.19
CA TRP A 117 4.08 8.11 14.97
C TRP A 117 4.59 9.14 13.97
N VAL A 118 4.59 8.76 12.70
CA VAL A 118 5.11 9.58 11.61
C VAL A 118 4.12 9.62 10.46
N ASP A 119 3.99 10.78 9.82
CA ASP A 119 2.99 11.03 8.76
C ASP A 119 3.49 10.60 7.37
N GLU A 120 4.72 10.11 7.26
CA GLU A 120 5.26 9.59 6.01
C GLU A 120 6.24 8.45 6.27
N TRP A 121 6.32 7.53 5.31
CA TRP A 121 7.30 6.47 5.29
C TRP A 121 7.91 6.38 3.89
N PRO A 122 9.23 6.41 3.74
CA PRO A 122 10.22 6.72 4.78
C PRO A 122 10.19 8.19 5.23
N LEU A 123 10.69 8.44 6.44
CA LEU A 123 11.12 9.76 6.88
C LEU A 123 12.49 10.07 6.29
N THR A 124 12.49 10.64 5.08
CA THR A 124 13.56 11.47 4.47
C THR A 124 15.00 10.94 4.34
N ASP A 125 15.39 9.80 4.90
CA ASP A 125 16.73 9.24 4.73
C ASP A 125 16.83 8.47 3.41
N TRP A 126 17.17 9.19 2.34
CA TRP A 126 17.25 8.70 0.95
C TRP A 126 18.43 7.77 0.65
N ILE A 127 19.25 7.42 1.65
CA ILE A 127 20.56 6.78 1.45
C ILE A 127 20.48 5.26 1.61
N SER A 128 19.54 4.76 2.41
CA SER A 128 19.36 3.33 2.66
C SER A 128 17.89 2.95 2.73
N ASN A 129 17.59 1.68 2.43
CA ASN A 129 16.25 1.15 2.61
C ASN A 129 15.83 1.30 4.08
N ASN A 130 14.69 1.97 4.34
CA ASN A 130 14.19 2.23 5.70
C ASN A 130 13.32 1.09 6.25
N GLY A 131 13.22 0.00 5.50
CA GLY A 131 12.39 -1.13 5.85
C GLY A 131 10.91 -0.82 5.75
N ILE A 132 10.12 -1.65 6.43
CA ILE A 132 8.66 -1.51 6.51
C ILE A 132 8.26 -1.11 7.94
N PRO A 133 7.23 -0.26 8.10
CA PRO A 133 6.73 0.09 9.43
C PRO A 133 6.13 -1.13 10.12
N LYS A 134 6.13 -1.19 11.45
CA LYS A 134 5.48 -2.29 12.19
C LYS A 134 3.96 -2.19 12.19
N VAL A 135 3.47 -0.96 12.22
CA VAL A 135 2.03 -0.64 12.24
C VAL A 135 1.79 0.54 11.31
N ALA A 136 0.72 0.44 10.53
CA ALA A 136 0.17 1.54 9.74
C ALA A 136 -1.22 1.88 10.29
N GLU A 137 -1.47 3.15 10.57
CA GLU A 137 -2.79 3.72 10.81
C GLU A 137 -3.28 4.34 9.50
N ILE A 138 -4.49 4.01 9.07
CA ILE A 138 -5.16 4.68 7.96
C ILE A 138 -6.48 5.22 8.45
N SER A 139 -6.73 6.50 8.17
CA SER A 139 -8.00 7.17 8.44
C SER A 139 -8.65 7.63 7.14
N PHE A 140 -9.94 7.34 6.98
CA PHE A 140 -10.79 7.80 5.89
C PHE A 140 -11.88 8.70 6.45
N GLU A 141 -12.07 9.88 5.90
CA GLU A 141 -13.25 10.72 6.11
C GLU A 141 -14.23 10.44 4.98
N LEU A 142 -15.35 9.79 5.31
CA LEU A 142 -16.35 9.36 4.34
C LEU A 142 -17.57 10.28 4.37
N GLU A 143 -18.02 10.70 3.20
CA GLU A 143 -19.22 11.52 3.04
C GLU A 143 -20.42 10.82 3.71
N GLY A 144 -21.03 11.48 4.69
CA GLY A 144 -22.21 10.97 5.43
C GLY A 144 -21.93 9.88 6.48
N PHE A 145 -20.69 9.40 6.64
CA PHE A 145 -20.30 8.41 7.67
C PHE A 145 -19.26 8.95 8.66
N GLY A 146 -18.58 10.04 8.32
CA GLY A 146 -17.55 10.66 9.15
C GLY A 146 -16.22 9.90 9.09
N GLN A 147 -15.38 10.13 10.10
CA GLN A 147 -14.03 9.58 10.15
C GLN A 147 -14.01 8.13 10.63
N ILE A 148 -13.32 7.27 9.88
CA ILE A 148 -13.08 5.87 10.20
C ILE A 148 -11.58 5.62 10.22
N THR A 149 -11.07 5.16 11.36
CA THR A 149 -9.64 4.84 11.55
C THR A 149 -9.45 3.33 11.68
N ARG A 150 -8.39 2.81 11.08
CA ARG A 150 -7.95 1.41 11.14
C ARG A 150 -6.46 1.32 11.39
N LEU A 151 -6.07 0.30 12.15
CA LEU A 151 -4.68 -0.03 12.45
C LEU A 151 -4.35 -1.39 11.83
N TYR A 152 -3.29 -1.43 11.03
CA TYR A 152 -2.82 -2.62 10.34
C TYR A 152 -1.43 -2.98 10.84
N MET A 153 -1.23 -4.24 11.21
CA MET A 153 0.10 -4.78 11.48
C MET A 153 0.75 -5.23 10.18
N LEU A 154 2.03 -4.94 10.03
CA LEU A 154 2.86 -5.46 8.95
C LEU A 154 3.87 -6.47 9.51
N PRO A 155 4.45 -7.36 8.68
CA PRO A 155 5.49 -8.26 9.11
C PRO A 155 6.65 -7.53 9.80
N SER A 156 7.01 -7.99 10.99
CA SER A 156 8.25 -7.58 11.63
C SER A 156 9.35 -8.59 11.25
N GLY A 157 10.19 -8.24 10.29
CA GLY A 157 11.34 -9.05 9.90
C GLY A 157 12.48 -8.17 9.40
N GLU A 158 13.71 -8.46 9.84
CA GLU A 158 14.90 -7.92 9.19
C GLU A 158 15.04 -8.53 7.79
N VAL A 159 15.63 -7.77 6.86
CA VAL A 159 15.95 -8.25 5.50
C VAL A 159 16.81 -9.49 5.63
N LEU A 160 16.37 -10.63 5.08
CA LEU A 160 17.24 -11.80 4.87
C LEU A 160 18.25 -11.51 3.75
#